data_AF-A0A256Z0Q9-F1
#
_entry.id   AF-A0A256Z0Q9-F1
#
_cell.length_a   1.000
_cell.length_b   1.000
_cell.length_c   1.000
_cell.angle_alpha   90.00
_cell.angle_beta   90.00
_cell.angle_gamma   90.00
#
_symmetry.space_group_name_H-M   'P 1'
#
loop_
_entity.id
_entity.type
_entity.pdbx_description
1 polymer ?
#
loop_
_entity_poly.entity_id
_entity_poly.type
_entity_poly.pdbx_seq_one_letter_code
_entity_poly.pdbx_strand_id
1 'polypeptide(L)'
;MFLKEVWDMSGGRFFPRRLSFPKICNVLVAYLNAGAERNYVGLSEVTDKTEVTLHNISRNNNFFKSWGFVEESEKEPGKYRLTPEAAEFASAYRIDPNGDHTRQLLRRILEKEEIIRKLVERIKREGMDRRALMVELPGILGDLRADKVGLNAFLDMLAYAFNLETVTVKPRP
;
A
#
# COMPACT_ATOMS: atom_id res chain seq x y z
N MET A 1 8.19 -28.96 10.70
CA MET A 1 6.80 -28.88 11.17
C MET A 1 6.44 -27.40 11.21
N PHE A 2 5.93 -26.84 10.10
CA PHE A 2 5.60 -25.42 10.02
C PHE A 2 4.15 -25.23 10.49
N LEU A 3 3.97 -24.65 11.67
CA LEU A 3 2.68 -24.21 12.16
C LEU A 3 2.20 -23.07 11.25
N LYS A 4 1.21 -23.37 10.39
CA LYS A 4 0.35 -22.37 9.80
C LYS A 4 -0.51 -21.81 10.93
N GLU A 5 -0.05 -20.76 11.60
CA GLU A 5 -0.99 -19.84 12.24
C GLU A 5 -1.92 -19.34 11.13
N VAL A 6 -3.21 -19.61 11.25
CA VAL A 6 -4.25 -19.04 10.40
C VAL A 6 -4.70 -17.78 11.12
N TRP A 7 -4.44 -16.64 10.49
CA TRP A 7 -4.72 -15.33 11.07
C TRP A 7 -6.16 -14.99 10.73
N ASP A 8 -6.94 -14.58 11.72
CA ASP A 8 -8.33 -14.20 11.56
C ASP A 8 -8.41 -12.95 10.65
N MET A 9 -8.77 -13.16 9.39
CA MET A 9 -8.79 -12.12 8.35
C MET A 9 -10.19 -11.53 8.23
N SER A 10 -10.50 -10.53 9.06
CA SER A 10 -11.62 -9.64 8.80
C SER A 10 -11.33 -8.81 7.52
N GLY A 11 -11.82 -9.30 6.39
CA GLY A 11 -11.64 -8.73 5.05
C GLY A 11 -10.32 -9.13 4.38
N GLY A 12 -10.39 -9.65 3.15
CA GLY A 12 -9.20 -10.04 2.39
C GLY A 12 -8.25 -8.86 2.19
N ARG A 13 -6.95 -9.07 2.47
CA ARG A 13 -5.88 -8.11 2.19
C ARG A 13 -5.37 -8.33 0.78
N PHE A 14 -5.36 -7.29 -0.05
CA PHE A 14 -4.90 -7.39 -1.44
C PHE A 14 -3.52 -6.76 -1.57
N PHE A 15 -2.66 -7.26 -2.45
CA PHE A 15 -1.47 -6.53 -2.87
C PHE A 15 -1.81 -5.50 -3.93
N PRO A 16 -0.95 -4.49 -4.15
CA PRO A 16 -1.03 -3.66 -5.34
C PRO A 16 -1.02 -4.50 -6.62
N ARG A 17 -1.49 -3.92 -7.72
CA ARG A 17 -1.55 -4.56 -9.03
C ARG A 17 -0.89 -3.70 -10.09
N ARG A 18 0.12 -4.24 -10.76
CA ARG A 18 0.80 -3.63 -11.94
C ARG A 18 1.39 -2.22 -11.73
N LEU A 19 1.35 -1.67 -10.52
CA LEU A 19 1.86 -0.34 -10.20
C LEU A 19 3.06 -0.48 -9.27
N SER A 20 4.10 0.32 -9.53
CA SER A 20 5.24 0.49 -8.62
C SER A 20 4.84 1.34 -7.41
N PHE A 21 5.61 1.29 -6.34
CA PHE A 21 5.34 2.08 -5.13
C PHE A 21 5.17 3.59 -5.39
N PRO A 22 6.03 4.27 -6.17
CA PRO A 22 5.80 5.68 -6.52
C PRO A 22 4.47 5.92 -7.26
N LYS A 23 4.07 4.99 -8.17
CA LYS A 23 2.78 5.12 -8.86
C LYS A 23 1.59 4.92 -7.91
N ILE A 24 1.72 4.07 -6.91
CA ILE A 24 0.71 3.90 -5.85
C ILE A 24 0.56 5.21 -5.05
N CYS A 25 1.67 5.80 -4.64
CA CYS A 25 1.66 7.10 -3.94
C CYS A 25 1.06 8.21 -4.81
N ASN A 26 1.41 8.25 -6.11
CA ASN A 26 0.84 9.22 -7.05
C ASN A 26 -0.69 9.06 -7.20
N VAL A 27 -1.23 7.85 -7.09
CA VAL A 27 -2.70 7.65 -7.07
C VAL A 27 -3.32 8.21 -5.79
N LEU A 28 -2.68 8.04 -4.62
CA LEU A 28 -3.16 8.67 -3.37
C LEU A 28 -3.11 10.20 -3.45
N VAL A 29 -2.05 10.76 -4.03
CA VAL A 29 -1.96 12.21 -4.32
C VAL A 29 -3.03 12.65 -5.31
N ALA A 30 -3.37 11.83 -6.31
CA ALA A 30 -4.44 12.10 -7.26
C ALA A 30 -5.82 12.15 -6.58
N TYR A 31 -6.09 11.23 -5.66
CA TYR A 31 -7.28 11.28 -4.81
C TYR A 31 -7.34 12.59 -4.01
N LEU A 32 -6.24 12.97 -3.35
CA LEU A 32 -6.15 14.25 -2.62
C LEU A 32 -6.43 15.44 -3.54
N ASN A 33 -5.82 15.47 -4.73
CA ASN A 33 -6.02 16.55 -5.70
C ASN A 33 -7.43 16.57 -6.31
N ALA A 34 -8.18 15.48 -6.21
CA ALA A 34 -9.59 15.42 -6.58
C ALA A 34 -10.54 15.87 -5.45
N GLY A 35 -10.02 16.19 -4.26
CA GLY A 35 -10.83 16.60 -3.10
C GLY A 35 -11.31 15.43 -2.24
N ALA A 36 -10.67 14.26 -2.36
CA ALA A 36 -11.05 13.04 -1.65
C ALA A 36 -10.78 13.10 -0.14
N GLU A 37 -10.19 14.17 0.39
CA GLU A 37 -10.06 14.40 1.83
C GLU A 37 -11.35 14.97 2.46
N ARG A 38 -12.27 15.48 1.63
CA ARG A 38 -13.56 16.04 2.08
C ARG A 38 -14.76 15.30 1.48
N ASN A 39 -14.63 14.87 0.23
CA ASN A 39 -15.73 14.33 -0.56
C ASN A 39 -15.46 12.90 -1.02
N TYR A 40 -16.53 12.16 -1.33
CA TYR A 40 -16.41 10.93 -2.11
C TYR A 40 -16.27 11.30 -3.58
N VAL A 41 -15.18 10.86 -4.21
CA VAL A 41 -14.84 11.18 -5.62
C VAL A 41 -14.87 9.93 -6.48
N GLY A 42 -15.27 10.07 -7.75
CA GLY A 42 -15.28 9.00 -8.73
C GLY A 42 -13.91 8.74 -9.37
N LEU A 43 -13.74 7.56 -9.97
CA LEU A 43 -12.47 7.16 -10.58
C LEU A 43 -12.03 8.07 -11.74
N SER A 44 -12.97 8.62 -12.51
CA SER A 44 -12.65 9.54 -13.60
C SER A 44 -12.00 10.82 -13.07
N GLU A 45 -12.56 11.38 -11.99
CA GLU A 45 -12.02 12.59 -11.34
C GLU A 45 -10.59 12.38 -10.83
N VAL A 46 -10.29 11.18 -10.33
CA VAL A 46 -8.93 10.79 -9.88
C VAL A 46 -8.02 10.58 -11.08
N THR A 47 -8.50 9.91 -12.13
CA THR A 47 -7.74 9.63 -13.36
C THR A 47 -7.29 10.93 -14.01
N ASP A 48 -8.11 11.98 -13.99
CA ASP A 48 -7.77 13.29 -14.54
C ASP A 48 -6.64 14.01 -13.78
N LYS A 49 -6.19 13.48 -12.62
CA LYS A 49 -5.10 14.04 -11.80
C LYS A 49 -3.81 13.22 -11.86
N THR A 50 -3.73 12.20 -12.71
CA THR A 50 -2.56 11.31 -12.78
C THR A 50 -2.39 10.68 -14.16
N GLU A 51 -1.18 10.23 -14.47
CA GLU A 51 -0.91 9.46 -15.70
C GLU A 51 -1.34 7.98 -15.57
N VAL A 52 -1.80 7.55 -14.39
CA VAL A 52 -2.28 6.19 -14.18
C VAL A 52 -3.69 6.04 -14.77
N THR A 53 -3.86 5.04 -15.64
CA THR A 53 -5.15 4.78 -16.28
C THR A 53 -6.23 4.39 -15.28
N LEU A 54 -7.49 4.75 -15.57
CA LEU A 54 -8.68 4.38 -14.80
C LEU A 54 -8.72 2.89 -14.46
N HIS A 55 -8.41 2.04 -15.43
CA HIS A 55 -8.35 0.59 -15.26
C HIS A 55 -7.35 0.15 -14.18
N ASN A 56 -6.17 0.76 -14.14
CA ASN A 56 -5.17 0.44 -13.12
C ASN A 56 -5.55 1.03 -11.76
N ILE A 57 -6.17 2.21 -11.71
CA ILE A 57 -6.70 2.78 -10.46
C ILE A 57 -7.78 1.87 -9.87
N SER A 58 -8.79 1.51 -10.67
CA SER A 58 -9.88 0.60 -10.27
C SER A 58 -9.35 -0.71 -9.68
N ARG A 59 -8.36 -1.33 -10.33
CA ARG A 59 -7.73 -2.57 -9.85
C ARG A 59 -7.01 -2.43 -8.52
N ASN A 60 -6.48 -1.25 -8.21
CA ASN A 60 -5.75 -0.99 -6.98
C ASN A 60 -6.64 -0.46 -5.84
N ASN A 61 -7.90 -0.10 -6.10
CA ASN A 61 -8.81 0.33 -5.03
C ASN A 61 -9.11 -0.75 -4.00
N ASN A 62 -9.09 -2.03 -4.39
CA ASN A 62 -9.18 -3.11 -3.41
C ASN A 62 -7.97 -3.13 -2.47
N PHE A 63 -6.77 -2.86 -2.99
CA PHE A 63 -5.58 -2.66 -2.16
C PHE A 63 -5.78 -1.44 -1.24
N PHE A 64 -6.08 -0.27 -1.80
CA PHE A 64 -6.25 0.94 -0.99
C PHE A 64 -7.31 0.77 0.11
N LYS A 65 -8.45 0.15 -0.21
CA LYS A 65 -9.53 -0.10 0.74
C LYS A 65 -9.14 -1.14 1.78
N SER A 66 -8.56 -2.27 1.39
CA SER A 66 -8.21 -3.34 2.35
C SER A 66 -7.13 -2.95 3.34
N TRP A 67 -6.34 -1.91 3.03
CA TRP A 67 -5.28 -1.37 3.90
C TRP A 67 -5.65 -0.03 4.54
N GLY A 68 -6.91 0.41 4.44
CA GLY A 68 -7.40 1.60 5.14
C GLY A 68 -6.89 2.94 4.58
N PHE A 69 -6.47 2.98 3.32
CA PHE A 69 -6.13 4.24 2.65
C PHE A 69 -7.37 4.98 2.14
N VAL A 70 -8.37 4.24 1.66
CA VAL A 70 -9.63 4.81 1.17
C VAL A 70 -10.83 4.08 1.75
N GLU A 71 -11.93 4.81 1.84
CA GLU A 71 -13.26 4.31 2.17
C GLU A 71 -14.14 4.43 0.93
N GLU A 72 -14.97 3.42 0.66
CA GLU A 72 -15.94 3.46 -0.43
C GLU A 72 -17.28 3.97 0.09
N SER A 73 -17.95 4.82 -0.69
CA SER A 73 -19.27 5.33 -0.32
C SER A 73 -20.30 4.19 -0.30
N GLU A 74 -21.02 4.05 0.81
CA GLU A 74 -22.17 3.12 0.90
C GLU A 74 -23.35 3.57 0.02
N LYS A 75 -23.47 4.88 -0.23
CA LYS A 75 -24.57 5.47 -1.01
C LYS A 75 -24.29 5.53 -2.50
N GLU A 76 -23.02 5.68 -2.86
CA GLU A 76 -22.56 5.85 -4.24
C GLU A 76 -21.39 4.89 -4.53
N PRO A 77 -21.66 3.59 -4.75
CA PRO A 77 -20.63 2.61 -5.03
C PRO A 77 -19.71 3.03 -6.18
N GLY A 78 -18.41 2.79 -6.05
CA GLY A 78 -17.41 3.27 -7.01
C GLY A 78 -16.94 4.71 -6.80
N LYS A 79 -17.44 5.41 -5.77
CA LYS A 79 -16.83 6.64 -5.24
C LYS A 79 -16.08 6.38 -3.96
N TYR A 80 -14.92 7.01 -3.81
CA TYR A 80 -14.00 6.76 -2.71
C TYR A 80 -13.56 8.07 -2.05
N ARG A 81 -13.24 7.98 -0.77
CA ARG A 81 -12.69 9.07 0.04
C ARG A 81 -11.40 8.60 0.70
N LEU A 82 -10.40 9.46 0.84
CA LEU A 82 -9.22 9.17 1.65
C LEU A 82 -9.58 9.12 3.12
N THR A 83 -8.96 8.21 3.87
CA THR A 83 -8.97 8.33 5.33
C THR A 83 -8.15 9.55 5.76
N PRO A 84 -8.41 10.15 6.94
CA PRO A 84 -7.66 11.31 7.40
C PRO A 84 -6.14 11.12 7.38
N GLU A 85 -5.66 9.95 7.83
CA GLU A 85 -4.23 9.64 7.84
C GLU A 85 -3.65 9.46 6.42
N ALA A 86 -4.44 8.89 5.50
CA ALA A 86 -4.02 8.75 4.11
C ALA A 86 -3.97 10.11 3.38
N ALA A 87 -4.87 11.03 3.70
CA ALA A 87 -4.85 12.39 3.19
C ALA A 87 -3.64 13.18 3.71
N GLU A 88 -3.31 13.04 5.00
CA GLU A 88 -2.10 13.63 5.60
C GLU A 88 -0.84 13.07 4.93
N PHE A 89 -0.74 11.74 4.78
CA PHE A 89 0.36 11.09 4.08
C PHE A 89 0.48 11.58 2.63
N ALA A 90 -0.60 11.61 1.86
CA ALA A 90 -0.60 12.05 0.47
C ALA A 90 -0.14 13.52 0.35
N SER A 91 -0.57 14.38 1.27
CA SER A 91 -0.16 15.78 1.31
C SER A 91 1.34 15.91 1.56
N ALA A 92 1.87 15.19 2.55
CA ALA A 92 3.30 15.18 2.87
C ALA A 92 4.14 14.60 1.72
N TYR A 93 3.70 13.50 1.12
CA TYR A 93 4.39 12.85 -0.01
C TYR A 93 4.49 13.75 -1.24
N ARG A 94 3.45 14.56 -1.51
CA ARG A 94 3.45 15.54 -2.60
C ARG A 94 4.53 16.62 -2.42
N ILE A 95 4.87 16.96 -1.17
CA ILE A 95 5.83 18.02 -0.83
C ILE A 95 7.26 17.45 -0.73
N ASP A 96 7.43 16.38 0.06
CA ASP A 96 8.71 15.72 0.27
C ASP A 96 8.52 14.20 0.37
N PRO A 97 8.66 13.47 -0.76
CA PRO A 97 8.48 12.02 -0.78
C PRO A 97 9.61 11.24 -0.08
N ASN A 98 10.71 11.90 0.31
CA ASN A 98 11.85 11.26 0.99
C ASN A 98 11.97 11.68 2.46
N GLY A 99 11.11 12.59 2.91
CA GLY A 99 11.12 13.15 4.25
C GLY A 99 10.78 12.13 5.33
N ASP A 100 11.44 12.27 6.49
CA ASP A 100 11.19 11.40 7.64
C ASP A 100 9.75 11.47 8.14
N HIS A 101 9.15 12.66 8.11
CA HIS A 101 7.75 12.84 8.46
C HIS A 101 6.82 12.05 7.52
N THR A 102 7.02 12.13 6.21
CA THR A 102 6.26 11.38 5.20
C THR A 102 6.37 9.87 5.43
N ARG A 103 7.58 9.38 5.72
CA ARG A 103 7.81 7.96 6.11
C ARG A 103 7.00 7.57 7.35
N GLN A 104 7.06 8.38 8.40
CA GLN A 104 6.37 8.12 9.67
C GLN A 104 4.85 8.07 9.48
N LEU A 105 4.28 8.92 8.64
CA LEU A 105 2.84 8.90 8.33
C LEU A 105 2.43 7.58 7.68
N LEU A 106 3.18 7.11 6.68
CA LEU A 106 2.89 5.81 6.06
C LEU A 106 3.05 4.66 7.05
N ARG A 107 4.10 4.71 7.87
CA ARG A 107 4.34 3.71 8.92
C ARG A 107 3.16 3.62 9.88
N ARG A 108 2.60 4.74 10.33
CA ARG A 108 1.41 4.77 11.21
C ARG A 108 0.19 4.12 10.58
N ILE A 109 -0.03 4.28 9.27
CA ILE A 109 -1.12 3.61 8.56
C ILE A 109 -0.90 2.09 8.59
N LEU A 110 0.30 1.64 8.21
CA LEU A 110 0.62 0.23 8.08
C LEU A 110 0.71 -0.51 9.43
N GLU A 111 1.22 0.14 10.48
CA GLU A 111 1.38 -0.46 11.81
C GLU A 111 0.06 -0.74 12.53
N LYS A 112 -1.07 -0.20 12.07
CA LYS A 112 -2.40 -0.57 12.60
C LYS A 112 -2.69 -2.05 12.39
N GLU A 113 -2.17 -2.62 11.31
CA GLU A 113 -2.38 -4.01 10.92
C GLU A 113 -1.41 -4.93 11.66
N GLU A 114 -1.96 -5.87 12.45
CA GLU A 114 -1.15 -6.83 13.22
C GLU A 114 -0.23 -7.65 12.31
N ILE A 115 -0.70 -8.00 11.11
CA ILE A 115 0.05 -8.73 10.11
C ILE A 115 1.29 -8.00 9.62
N ILE A 116 1.23 -6.67 9.53
CA ILE A 116 2.42 -5.88 9.20
C ILE A 116 3.39 -5.86 10.35
N ARG A 117 2.92 -5.61 11.59
CA ARG A 117 3.81 -5.54 12.77
C ARG A 117 4.64 -6.82 12.92
N LYS A 118 3.96 -7.96 12.95
CA LYS A 118 4.59 -9.28 13.07
C LYS A 118 5.48 -9.63 11.85
N LEU A 119 5.06 -9.28 10.63
CA LEU A 119 5.90 -9.48 9.44
C LEU A 119 7.20 -8.66 9.53
N VAL A 120 7.13 -7.39 9.92
CA VAL A 120 8.30 -6.52 10.06
C VAL A 120 9.24 -7.02 11.16
N GLU A 121 8.70 -7.45 12.31
CA GLU A 121 9.46 -8.08 13.38
C GLU A 121 10.19 -9.34 12.88
N ARG A 122 9.48 -10.19 12.11
CA ARG A 122 10.06 -11.39 11.52
C ARG A 122 11.18 -11.07 10.54
N ILE A 123 10.98 -10.10 9.64
CA ILE A 123 12.01 -9.65 8.69
C ILE A 123 13.28 -9.23 9.42
N LYS A 124 13.14 -8.43 10.49
CA LYS A 124 14.27 -7.95 11.30
C LYS A 124 14.97 -9.08 12.06
N ARG A 125 14.21 -10.00 12.65
CA ARG A 125 14.74 -11.12 13.43
C ARG A 125 15.45 -12.16 12.58
N GLU A 126 14.89 -12.49 11.42
CA GLU A 126 15.38 -13.57 10.54
C GLU A 126 16.29 -13.06 9.42
N GLY A 127 16.48 -11.74 9.30
CA GLY A 127 17.31 -11.13 8.25
C GLY A 127 16.80 -11.46 6.84
N MET A 128 15.48 -11.56 6.67
CA MET A 128 14.88 -12.03 5.42
C MET A 128 15.24 -11.09 4.26
N ASP A 129 15.73 -11.69 3.18
CA ASP A 129 16.01 -10.97 1.95
C ASP A 129 14.74 -10.83 1.09
N ARG A 130 14.80 -9.94 0.11
CA ARG A 130 13.69 -9.68 -0.81
C ARG A 130 13.22 -10.94 -1.55
N ARG A 131 14.11 -11.88 -1.87
CA ARG A 131 13.76 -13.09 -2.64
C ARG A 131 12.94 -14.05 -1.79
N ALA A 132 13.32 -14.25 -0.53
CA ALA A 132 12.55 -15.06 0.41
C ALA A 132 11.14 -14.48 0.60
N LEU A 133 11.05 -13.16 0.81
CA LEU A 133 9.76 -12.49 1.03
C LEU A 133 8.83 -12.57 -0.19
N MET A 134 9.37 -12.48 -1.40
CA MET A 134 8.57 -12.64 -2.63
C MET A 134 7.88 -14.00 -2.74
N VAL A 135 8.43 -15.04 -2.11
CA VAL A 135 7.85 -16.40 -2.09
C VAL A 135 6.81 -16.53 -0.98
N GLU A 136 7.12 -16.02 0.21
CA GLU A 136 6.27 -16.23 1.40
C GLU A 136 5.06 -15.30 1.48
N LEU A 137 5.21 -14.04 1.05
CA LEU A 137 4.21 -12.98 1.23
C LEU A 137 2.80 -13.34 0.71
N PRO A 138 2.63 -13.90 -0.50
CA PRO A 138 1.30 -14.27 -0.99
C PRO A 138 0.59 -15.27 -0.07
N GLY A 139 1.33 -16.20 0.53
CA GLY A 139 0.79 -17.18 1.47
C GLY A 139 0.45 -16.57 2.83
N ILE A 140 1.27 -15.61 3.29
CA ILE A 140 1.05 -14.90 4.56
C ILE A 140 -0.20 -14.00 4.47
N LEU A 141 -0.34 -13.21 3.41
CA LEU A 141 -1.45 -12.25 3.26
C LEU A 141 -2.70 -12.86 2.58
N GLY A 142 -2.61 -14.09 2.07
CA GLY A 142 -3.72 -14.80 1.43
C GLY A 142 -4.04 -14.38 -0.01
N ASP A 143 -3.35 -13.39 -0.57
CA ASP A 143 -3.55 -12.92 -1.94
C ASP A 143 -2.60 -13.62 -2.93
N LEU A 144 -2.97 -14.84 -3.30
CA LEU A 144 -2.22 -15.70 -4.22
C LEU A 144 -2.19 -15.20 -5.67
N ARG A 145 -3.02 -14.21 -6.03
CA ARG A 145 -3.10 -13.66 -7.39
C ARG A 145 -2.23 -12.41 -7.58
N ALA A 146 -1.36 -12.11 -6.62
CA ALA A 146 -0.46 -10.98 -6.69
C ALA A 146 0.53 -11.14 -7.83
N ASP A 147 0.64 -10.10 -8.67
CA ASP A 147 1.67 -10.05 -9.70
C ASP A 147 3.02 -9.60 -9.12
N LYS A 148 4.10 -9.95 -9.81
CA LYS A 148 5.47 -9.64 -9.37
C LYS A 148 5.69 -8.14 -9.15
N VAL A 149 5.08 -7.28 -9.96
CA VAL A 149 5.22 -5.81 -9.82
C VAL A 149 4.52 -5.36 -8.54
N GLY A 150 3.30 -5.82 -8.32
CA GLY A 150 2.54 -5.55 -7.10
C GLY A 150 3.24 -5.99 -5.80
N LEU A 151 3.79 -7.20 -5.79
CA LEU A 151 4.58 -7.70 -4.65
C LEU A 151 5.83 -6.85 -4.39
N ASN A 152 6.55 -6.47 -5.45
CA ASN A 152 7.70 -5.58 -5.31
C ASN A 152 7.29 -4.22 -4.77
N ALA A 153 6.20 -3.64 -5.27
CA ALA A 153 5.71 -2.36 -4.80
C ALA A 153 5.31 -2.40 -3.32
N PHE A 154 4.72 -3.50 -2.86
CA PHE A 154 4.41 -3.69 -1.45
C PHE A 154 5.66 -3.84 -0.59
N LEU A 155 6.67 -4.57 -1.07
CA LEU A 155 7.97 -4.67 -0.39
C LEU A 155 8.70 -3.33 -0.33
N ASP A 156 8.65 -2.54 -1.41
CA ASP A 156 9.21 -1.18 -1.44
C ASP A 156 8.47 -0.27 -0.47
N MET A 157 7.15 -0.41 -0.36
CA MET A 157 6.33 0.31 0.61
C MET A 157 6.74 -0.02 2.06
N LEU A 158 6.93 -1.30 2.38
CA LEU A 158 7.41 -1.74 3.70
C LEU A 158 8.84 -1.26 3.96
N ALA A 159 9.73 -1.41 2.97
CA ALA A 159 11.11 -0.98 3.09
C ALA A 159 11.21 0.53 3.33
N TYR A 160 10.41 1.30 2.60
CA TYR A 160 10.28 2.75 2.79
C TYR A 160 9.73 3.08 4.17
N ALA A 161 8.58 2.54 4.57
CA ALA A 161 7.94 2.92 5.84
C ALA A 161 8.74 2.51 7.09
N PHE A 162 9.43 1.37 7.04
CA PHE A 162 10.09 0.77 8.20
C PHE A 162 11.63 0.80 8.15
N ASN A 163 12.22 1.47 7.14
CA ASN A 163 13.67 1.51 6.89
C ASN A 163 14.31 0.11 6.86
N LEU A 164 13.76 -0.80 6.04
CA LEU A 164 14.24 -2.19 5.94
C LEU A 164 15.32 -2.30 4.85
N GLU A 165 16.57 -2.00 5.22
CA GLU A 165 17.71 -2.01 4.28
C GLU A 165 17.89 -3.34 3.54
N THR A 166 17.65 -4.47 4.21
CA THR A 166 17.79 -5.83 3.64
C THR A 166 16.77 -6.15 2.55
N VAL A 167 15.67 -5.38 2.52
CA VAL A 167 14.59 -5.54 1.55
C VAL A 167 14.79 -4.61 0.35
N THR A 168 15.60 -3.57 0.46
CA THR A 168 15.87 -2.63 -0.64
C THR A 168 16.58 -3.31 -1.81
N VAL A 169 16.22 -2.93 -3.04
CA VAL A 169 17.00 -3.31 -4.22
C VAL A 169 18.27 -2.46 -4.19
N LYS A 170 19.40 -3.03 -3.75
CA LYS A 170 20.69 -2.38 -3.99
C LYS A 170 20.86 -2.21 -5.51
N PRO A 171 21.17 -1.01 -6.02
CA PRO A 171 21.56 -0.87 -7.41
C PRO A 171 22.74 -1.82 -7.65
N ARG A 172 22.73 -2.55 -8.77
CA ARG A 172 23.92 -3.32 -9.16
C ARG A 172 25.08 -2.32 -9.31
N PRO A 173 26.27 -2.63 -8.77
CA PRO A 173 27.46 -1.83 -9.03
C PRO A 173 27.77 -1.79 -10.53
#